data_AF-A0A5B3GDI8-F1
#
_entry.id   AF-A0A5B3GDI8-F1
#
_cell.length_a   1.000
_cell.length_b   1.000
_cell.length_c   1.000
_cell.angle_alpha   90.00
_cell.angle_beta   90.00
_cell.angle_gamma   90.00
#
_symmetry.space_group_name_H-M   'P 1'
#
loop_
_entity.id
_entity.type
_entity.pdbx_description
1 polymer ?
#
loop_
_entity_poly.entity_id
_entity_poly.type
_entity_poly.pdbx_seq_one_letter_code
_entity_poly.pdbx_strand_id
1 'polypeptide(L)'
;MKHTIRTAMAALLCLAAVAGVRADDFAALRAEAAGRTVRLAPGTQLEALVVSDYRSQNMELNPNVSWDKVDLGENLRTAYVESPDGRYGFRLRFAGIYENRLERGDRVRLDLGGCSLTGETDPERYTVDGLCAANVEVLERGVALPAKERCIADLKDEDLYTYVTLAGTEFLSKQGCYANVFESCVQRSRLNAFDQPSRRTDGWASLLKDADNGSIYMLVNTKCAWRRDGRGVPHGVGAVSGVLVHTPMRRYGGDMGRYAIRPLDERDIAIPRDTASSYVVVAEWNWDRNYDGAIRFEKQGYTPRSPKSGVAGDRVLPDAGEGFLSTTSGARMRLDTEYDTRYAQDGDGKAMRVNAALRLDSDTRDWFRFDNRGRMSGAEAIVVETSTEGVEGRGLSFDFSFLAGNHDINRSWGYPVEWKVEYSTDGLPFIDAGRIFVLRPVVYNDAVIKDLGLRRLSYDAALGFTEYSVPLPVSLLGRKRLTVRLTPASAVMATIPENPADDSAGGVVTADFRQPFVLRLGRVAVRALR
;
A
#
# COMPACT_ATOMS: atom_id res chain seq x y z
N MET A 1 -66.75 -14.45 46.91
CA MET A 1 -65.87 -15.50 46.34
C MET A 1 -66.70 -16.25 45.30
N LYS A 2 -66.50 -16.18 43.99
CA LYS A 2 -65.27 -16.11 43.20
C LYS A 2 -65.49 -15.21 41.97
N HIS A 3 -65.13 -13.93 42.11
CA HIS A 3 -64.80 -13.03 41.01
C HIS A 3 -63.28 -13.00 40.90
N THR A 4 -62.70 -14.01 40.25
CA THR A 4 -61.28 -14.05 39.88
C THR A 4 -61.13 -15.29 39.00
N ILE A 5 -60.80 -15.10 37.72
CA ILE A 5 -60.16 -16.08 36.79
C ILE A 5 -60.29 -15.63 35.32
N ARG A 6 -61.11 -14.62 34.95
CA ARG A 6 -61.20 -14.16 33.55
C ARG A 6 -60.32 -12.97 33.15
N THR A 7 -59.50 -12.43 34.06
CA THR A 7 -58.64 -11.27 33.76
C THR A 7 -57.14 -11.59 33.73
N ALA A 8 -56.74 -12.86 33.86
CA ALA A 8 -55.32 -13.25 33.90
C ALA A 8 -54.77 -13.84 32.58
N MET A 9 -55.62 -14.19 31.61
CA MET A 9 -55.16 -14.74 30.31
C MET A 9 -55.15 -13.74 29.15
N ALA A 10 -55.73 -12.54 29.32
CA ALA A 10 -55.62 -11.47 28.33
C ALA A 10 -54.41 -10.55 28.59
N ALA A 11 -53.89 -10.52 29.82
CA ALA A 11 -52.68 -9.77 30.17
C ALA A 11 -51.38 -10.52 29.88
N LEU A 12 -51.42 -11.86 29.70
CA LEU A 12 -50.24 -12.65 29.34
C LEU A 12 -50.04 -12.85 27.83
N LEU A 13 -51.05 -12.53 27.00
CA LEU A 13 -50.92 -12.51 25.53
C LEU A 13 -50.70 -11.11 24.94
N CYS A 14 -50.75 -10.05 25.76
CA CYS A 14 -50.41 -8.68 25.34
C CYS A 14 -48.99 -8.24 25.80
N LEU A 15 -48.18 -9.14 26.36
CA LEU A 15 -46.75 -8.90 26.63
C LEU A 15 -45.81 -9.56 25.62
N ALA A 16 -46.34 -10.18 24.55
CA ALA A 16 -45.56 -10.83 23.50
C ALA A 16 -45.54 -10.06 22.16
N ALA A 17 -46.04 -8.83 22.12
CA ALA A 17 -46.21 -8.10 20.86
C ALA A 17 -46.05 -6.58 20.96
N VAL A 18 -45.05 -6.08 21.70
CA VAL A 18 -44.43 -4.76 21.44
C VAL A 18 -42.96 -4.77 21.91
N ALA A 19 -42.19 -5.78 21.52
CA ALA A 19 -40.77 -5.55 21.27
C ALA A 19 -40.73 -5.10 19.81
N GLY A 20 -40.99 -3.81 19.58
CA GLY A 20 -40.70 -3.23 18.27
C GLY A 20 -39.26 -3.60 17.96
N VAL A 21 -39.06 -4.40 16.93
CA VAL A 21 -37.73 -4.79 16.45
C VAL A 21 -37.06 -3.47 16.07
N ARG A 22 -36.23 -2.98 16.97
CA ARG A 22 -35.51 -1.74 16.79
C ARG A 22 -34.27 -2.15 16.04
N ALA A 23 -34.08 -1.63 14.83
CA ALA A 23 -32.77 -1.71 14.20
C ALA A 23 -31.76 -1.19 15.24
N ASP A 24 -30.83 -2.05 15.64
CA ASP A 24 -29.78 -1.67 16.56
C ASP A 24 -28.95 -0.58 15.88
N ASP A 25 -28.61 0.44 16.66
CA ASP A 25 -27.82 1.56 16.16
C ASP A 25 -26.36 1.10 15.99
N PHE A 26 -25.69 1.53 14.91
CA PHE A 26 -24.28 1.20 14.65
C PHE A 26 -23.41 1.49 15.88
N ALA A 27 -23.65 2.61 16.56
CA ALA A 27 -22.93 2.99 17.78
C ALA A 27 -23.08 1.96 18.91
N ALA A 28 -24.28 1.40 19.08
CA ALA A 28 -24.55 0.40 20.12
C ALA A 28 -23.83 -0.92 19.83
N LEU A 29 -23.90 -1.41 18.58
CA LEU A 29 -23.19 -2.62 18.16
C LEU A 29 -21.67 -2.46 18.27
N ARG A 30 -21.14 -1.29 17.90
CA ARG A 30 -19.73 -0.96 18.08
C ARG A 30 -19.30 -1.02 19.55
N ALA A 31 -20.10 -0.42 20.43
CA ALA A 31 -19.82 -0.42 21.87
C ALA A 31 -19.84 -1.85 22.46
N GLU A 32 -20.71 -2.73 21.97
CA GLU A 32 -20.79 -4.12 22.44
C GLU A 32 -19.50 -4.90 22.14
N ALA A 33 -18.89 -4.68 20.97
CA ALA A 33 -17.73 -5.43 20.48
C ALA A 33 -16.38 -4.69 20.59
N ALA A 34 -16.32 -3.53 21.26
CA ALA A 34 -15.10 -2.72 21.36
C ALA A 34 -13.90 -3.56 21.89
N GLY A 35 -12.91 -3.79 21.02
CA GLY A 35 -11.69 -4.55 21.33
C GLY A 35 -11.88 -6.06 21.57
N ARG A 36 -13.01 -6.65 21.17
CA ARG A 36 -13.30 -8.08 21.38
C ARG A 36 -14.20 -8.67 20.31
N THR A 37 -14.29 -10.00 20.28
CA THR A 37 -15.31 -10.72 19.51
C THR A 37 -16.50 -11.05 20.41
N VAL A 38 -17.70 -10.75 19.94
CA VAL A 38 -18.97 -11.11 20.59
C VAL A 38 -19.85 -11.91 19.63
N ARG A 39 -20.74 -12.74 20.19
CA ARG A 39 -21.79 -13.43 19.45
C ARG A 39 -23.07 -12.62 19.60
N LEU A 40 -23.62 -12.12 18.49
CA LEU A 40 -24.80 -11.27 18.51
C LEU A 40 -26.05 -12.07 18.90
N ALA A 41 -26.89 -11.45 19.73
CA ALA A 41 -28.09 -12.09 20.26
C ALA A 41 -29.12 -12.37 19.16
N PRO A 42 -29.95 -13.42 19.30
CA PRO A 42 -31.06 -13.64 18.37
C PRO A 42 -31.96 -12.40 18.27
N GLY A 43 -32.30 -11.99 17.05
CA GLY A 43 -33.14 -10.81 16.79
C GLY A 43 -32.38 -9.49 16.69
N THR A 44 -31.05 -9.47 16.84
CA THR A 44 -30.21 -8.30 16.50
C THR A 44 -30.37 -7.98 15.01
N GLN A 45 -30.92 -6.81 14.69
CA GLN A 45 -31.11 -6.35 13.32
C GLN A 45 -30.41 -5.03 13.06
N LEU A 46 -29.94 -4.82 11.84
CA LEU A 46 -29.26 -3.59 11.44
C LEU A 46 -29.77 -3.10 10.09
N GLU A 47 -30.25 -1.86 10.01
CA GLU A 47 -30.49 -1.21 8.71
C GLU A 47 -29.23 -0.45 8.26
N ALA A 48 -28.80 -0.67 7.03
CA ALA A 48 -27.57 -0.09 6.51
C ALA A 48 -27.65 0.20 5.00
N LEU A 49 -26.74 1.05 4.52
CA LEU A 49 -26.50 1.30 3.10
C LEU A 49 -25.26 0.53 2.65
N VAL A 50 -25.37 -0.21 1.55
CA VAL A 50 -24.25 -0.93 0.96
C VAL A 50 -23.37 0.03 0.17
N VAL A 51 -22.09 0.13 0.56
CA VAL A 51 -21.10 0.95 -0.15
C VAL A 51 -20.22 0.15 -1.10
N SER A 52 -20.14 -1.17 -0.93
CA SER A 52 -19.43 -2.12 -1.79
C SER A 52 -20.25 -2.58 -2.99
N ASP A 53 -19.63 -3.29 -3.94
CA ASP A 53 -20.34 -4.01 -5.01
C ASP A 53 -19.78 -5.42 -5.16
N TYR A 54 -20.64 -6.45 -5.06
CA TYR A 54 -20.24 -7.86 -5.12
C TYR A 54 -19.55 -8.25 -6.44
N ARG A 55 -19.73 -7.48 -7.53
CA ARG A 55 -19.08 -7.70 -8.83
C ARG A 55 -17.67 -7.13 -8.86
N SER A 56 -17.37 -6.17 -8.01
CA SER A 56 -16.06 -5.53 -7.98
C SER A 56 -14.99 -6.51 -7.51
N GLN A 57 -13.86 -6.48 -8.20
CA GLN A 57 -12.70 -7.30 -7.88
C GLN A 57 -11.75 -6.60 -6.90
N ASN A 58 -12.17 -5.48 -6.29
CA ASN A 58 -11.36 -4.67 -5.40
C ASN A 58 -11.90 -4.52 -3.98
N MET A 59 -12.59 -5.53 -3.44
CA MET A 59 -13.21 -5.44 -2.11
C MET A 59 -12.21 -5.70 -1.00
N GLU A 60 -11.42 -6.77 -1.08
CA GLU A 60 -10.49 -7.16 -0.01
C GLU A 60 -9.19 -7.70 -0.60
N LEU A 61 -8.09 -7.65 0.16
CA LEU A 61 -6.84 -8.28 -0.23
C LEU A 61 -7.04 -9.79 -0.34
N ASN A 62 -6.64 -10.38 -1.46
CA ASN A 62 -6.66 -11.83 -1.64
C ASN A 62 -5.42 -12.45 -0.96
N PRO A 63 -5.58 -13.15 0.18
CA PRO A 63 -4.43 -13.65 0.93
C PRO A 63 -3.77 -14.82 0.20
N ASN A 64 -2.47 -14.98 0.41
CA ASN A 64 -1.76 -16.19 0.02
C ASN A 64 -2.25 -17.39 0.86
N VAL A 65 -2.61 -18.49 0.20
CA VAL A 65 -2.94 -19.78 0.85
C VAL A 65 -1.88 -20.85 0.63
N SER A 66 -1.04 -20.66 -0.40
CA SER A 66 0.19 -21.39 -0.63
C SER A 66 1.19 -20.48 -1.37
N TRP A 67 2.44 -20.94 -1.44
CA TRP A 67 3.52 -20.32 -2.22
C TRP A 67 3.13 -20.01 -3.68
N ASP A 68 2.21 -20.76 -4.27
CA ASP A 68 1.76 -20.64 -5.67
C ASP A 68 0.31 -20.15 -5.84
N LYS A 69 -0.42 -19.89 -4.76
CA LYS A 69 -1.86 -19.59 -4.82
C LYS A 69 -2.29 -18.50 -3.84
N VAL A 70 -3.15 -17.62 -4.34
CA VAL A 70 -3.96 -16.69 -3.54
C VAL A 70 -5.42 -17.14 -3.47
N ASP A 71 -6.10 -16.84 -2.36
CA ASP A 71 -7.53 -17.04 -2.20
C ASP A 71 -8.30 -15.84 -2.74
N LEU A 72 -8.94 -16.01 -3.90
CA LEU A 72 -9.81 -15.01 -4.51
C LEU A 72 -11.19 -14.94 -3.86
N GLY A 73 -11.53 -15.93 -3.02
CA GLY A 73 -12.82 -16.01 -2.35
C GLY A 73 -13.02 -14.93 -1.30
N GLU A 74 -11.93 -14.46 -0.67
CA GLU A 74 -12.00 -13.39 0.34
C GLU A 74 -12.60 -12.10 -0.22
N ASN A 75 -12.14 -11.67 -1.40
CA ASN A 75 -12.76 -10.53 -2.10
C ASN A 75 -14.24 -10.77 -2.37
N LEU A 76 -14.60 -11.94 -2.92
CA LEU A 76 -15.97 -12.22 -3.37
C LEU A 76 -16.98 -12.33 -2.22
N ARG A 77 -16.54 -12.76 -1.03
CA ARG A 77 -17.39 -12.89 0.15
C ARG A 77 -17.39 -11.65 1.06
N THR A 78 -16.62 -10.62 0.72
CA THR A 78 -16.54 -9.39 1.52
C THR A 78 -17.46 -8.32 0.95
N ALA A 79 -18.21 -7.66 1.82
CA ALA A 79 -18.98 -6.46 1.52
C ALA A 79 -18.71 -5.40 2.60
N TYR A 80 -19.08 -4.16 2.30
CA TYR A 80 -19.00 -3.03 3.22
C TYR A 80 -20.33 -2.32 3.24
N VAL A 81 -20.77 -1.97 4.45
CA VAL A 81 -22.00 -1.21 4.68
C VAL A 81 -21.72 -0.05 5.60
N GLU A 82 -22.45 1.05 5.44
CA GLU A 82 -22.41 2.21 6.32
C GLU A 82 -23.79 2.52 6.91
N SER A 83 -23.78 3.26 8.02
CA SER A 83 -24.99 3.78 8.64
C SER A 83 -25.70 4.75 7.67
N PRO A 84 -27.03 4.90 7.74
CA PRO A 84 -27.76 5.78 6.82
C PRO A 84 -27.32 7.26 6.83
N ASP A 85 -26.71 7.73 7.91
CA ASP A 85 -26.11 9.06 8.04
C ASP A 85 -24.64 9.12 7.54
N GLY A 86 -24.10 7.99 7.06
CA GLY A 86 -22.74 7.84 6.59
C GLY A 86 -21.68 7.87 7.68
N ARG A 87 -22.04 7.90 8.97
CA ARG A 87 -21.06 8.10 10.05
C ARG A 87 -20.17 6.89 10.30
N TYR A 88 -20.72 5.68 10.26
CA TYR A 88 -20.04 4.46 10.71
C TYR A 88 -20.12 3.33 9.68
N GLY A 89 -19.04 2.57 9.52
CA GLY A 89 -18.99 1.44 8.60
C GLY A 89 -18.74 0.09 9.27
N PHE A 90 -19.23 -0.98 8.66
CA PHE A 90 -18.92 -2.37 9.00
C PHE A 90 -18.42 -3.13 7.77
N ARG A 91 -17.38 -3.95 7.97
CA ARG A 91 -17.02 -5.01 7.03
C ARG A 91 -17.91 -6.21 7.28
N LEU A 92 -18.52 -6.73 6.24
CA LEU A 92 -19.31 -7.96 6.27
C LEU A 92 -18.51 -9.07 5.59
N ARG A 93 -18.34 -10.20 6.26
CA ARG A 93 -17.75 -11.42 5.68
C ARG A 93 -18.78 -12.54 5.65
N PHE A 94 -19.24 -12.84 4.43
CA PHE A 94 -20.21 -13.89 4.18
C PHE A 94 -19.59 -15.29 4.31
N ALA A 95 -20.40 -16.28 4.68
CA ALA A 95 -19.97 -17.67 4.87
C ALA A 95 -19.46 -18.31 3.56
N GLY A 96 -20.00 -17.88 2.41
CA GLY A 96 -19.60 -18.36 1.09
C GLY A 96 -19.64 -17.27 0.02
N ILE A 97 -18.86 -17.46 -1.05
CA ILE A 97 -18.76 -16.51 -2.17
C ILE A 97 -20.08 -16.30 -2.92
N TYR A 98 -21.01 -17.26 -2.82
CA TYR A 98 -22.30 -17.17 -3.48
C TYR A 98 -23.39 -16.51 -2.63
N GLU A 99 -23.12 -16.30 -1.35
CA GLU A 99 -24.05 -15.66 -0.41
C GLU A 99 -24.04 -14.14 -0.58
N ASN A 100 -22.88 -13.55 -0.90
CA ASN A 100 -22.76 -12.11 -1.13
C ASN A 100 -23.35 -11.72 -2.50
N ARG A 101 -24.44 -10.98 -2.50
CA ARG A 101 -25.11 -10.41 -3.69
C ARG A 101 -25.45 -8.93 -3.52
N LEU A 102 -24.77 -8.26 -2.60
CA LEU A 102 -25.02 -6.87 -2.27
C LEU A 102 -24.47 -5.94 -3.37
N GLU A 103 -25.31 -5.03 -3.85
CA GLU A 103 -24.94 -4.02 -4.85
C GLU A 103 -24.78 -2.66 -4.19
N ARG A 104 -23.90 -1.82 -4.75
CA ARG A 104 -23.66 -0.47 -4.22
C ARG A 104 -24.95 0.33 -4.29
N GLY A 105 -25.33 0.96 -3.18
CA GLY A 105 -26.58 1.71 -3.03
C GLY A 105 -27.79 0.84 -2.66
N ASP A 106 -27.64 -0.46 -2.42
CA ASP A 106 -28.70 -1.23 -1.77
C ASP A 106 -28.89 -0.72 -0.34
N ARG A 107 -30.13 -0.40 0.05
CA ARG A 107 -30.53 -0.26 1.45
C ARG A 107 -31.01 -1.60 1.93
N VAL A 108 -30.40 -2.11 2.99
CA VAL A 108 -30.64 -3.46 3.50
C VAL A 108 -31.05 -3.45 4.96
N ARG A 109 -31.82 -4.45 5.35
CA ARG A 109 -31.96 -4.90 6.73
C ARG A 109 -31.21 -6.21 6.87
N LEU A 110 -30.30 -6.26 7.84
CA LEU A 110 -29.48 -7.42 8.15
C LEU A 110 -30.00 -8.05 9.44
N ASP A 111 -30.33 -9.34 9.41
CA ASP A 111 -30.51 -10.15 10.62
C ASP A 111 -29.14 -10.69 11.03
N LEU A 112 -28.56 -10.10 12.06
CA LEU A 112 -27.24 -10.45 12.56
C LEU A 112 -27.30 -11.44 13.73
N GLY A 113 -28.49 -11.94 14.07
CA GLY A 113 -28.67 -12.90 15.16
C GLY A 113 -27.82 -14.15 14.95
N GLY A 114 -26.91 -14.41 15.89
CA GLY A 114 -25.96 -15.51 15.75
C GLY A 114 -24.88 -15.27 14.70
N CYS A 115 -24.61 -14.05 14.25
CA CYS A 115 -23.33 -13.71 13.63
C CYS A 115 -22.30 -13.38 14.70
N SER A 116 -21.01 -13.44 14.35
CA SER A 116 -19.94 -12.97 15.23
C SER A 116 -19.56 -11.54 14.84
N LEU A 117 -19.46 -10.63 15.79
CA LEU A 117 -18.97 -9.27 15.58
C LEU A 117 -17.62 -9.11 16.28
N THR A 118 -16.58 -8.80 15.51
CA THR A 118 -15.23 -8.56 16.02
C THR A 118 -14.92 -7.08 15.92
N GLY A 119 -14.68 -6.42 17.05
CA GLY A 119 -14.16 -5.06 17.11
C GLY A 119 -12.67 -5.05 17.47
N GLU A 120 -11.92 -4.23 16.75
CA GLU A 120 -10.49 -3.96 17.00
C GLU A 120 -10.34 -2.47 17.37
N THR A 121 -9.25 -2.07 18.05
CA THR A 121 -9.12 -0.71 18.63
C THR A 121 -8.02 0.15 18.00
N ASP A 122 -7.17 -0.41 17.14
CA ASP A 122 -6.09 0.36 16.49
C ASP A 122 -5.88 -0.08 15.03
N PRO A 123 -6.51 0.63 14.06
CA PRO A 123 -7.63 1.55 14.24
C PRO A 123 -8.92 0.87 14.71
N GLU A 124 -9.84 1.65 15.29
CA GLU A 124 -11.17 1.19 15.68
C GLU A 124 -11.97 0.75 14.44
N ARG A 125 -12.27 -0.56 14.34
CA ARG A 125 -12.93 -1.15 13.17
C ARG A 125 -13.66 -2.42 13.53
N TYR A 126 -14.64 -2.79 12.70
CA TYR A 126 -15.58 -3.86 13.03
C TYR A 126 -15.88 -4.76 11.84
N THR A 127 -15.79 -6.07 12.07
CA THR A 127 -16.10 -7.10 11.08
C THR A 127 -17.23 -7.99 11.60
N VAL A 128 -18.29 -8.15 10.80
CA VAL A 128 -19.36 -9.12 11.04
C VAL A 128 -19.07 -10.39 10.23
N ASP A 129 -19.04 -11.52 10.91
CA ASP A 129 -18.69 -12.82 10.39
C ASP A 129 -19.86 -13.80 10.40
N GLY A 130 -19.96 -14.58 9.32
CA GLY A 130 -20.90 -15.69 9.21
C GLY A 130 -22.27 -15.32 8.64
N LEU A 131 -22.37 -14.21 7.91
CA LEU A 131 -23.59 -13.88 7.17
C LEU A 131 -23.84 -14.86 6.02
N CYS A 132 -25.10 -15.17 5.78
CA CYS A 132 -25.60 -15.86 4.61
C CYS A 132 -26.61 -14.96 3.88
N ALA A 133 -27.03 -15.36 2.68
CA ALA A 133 -28.06 -14.66 1.91
C ALA A 133 -29.38 -14.55 2.67
N ALA A 134 -29.71 -15.54 3.51
CA ALA A 134 -30.91 -15.54 4.35
C ALA A 134 -30.89 -14.44 5.44
N ASN A 135 -29.72 -13.90 5.77
CA ASN A 135 -29.58 -12.81 6.72
C ASN A 135 -29.89 -11.44 6.11
N VAL A 136 -30.11 -11.35 4.80
CA VAL A 136 -30.20 -10.08 4.07
C VAL A 136 -31.60 -9.89 3.50
N GLU A 137 -32.24 -8.80 3.89
CA GLU A 137 -33.43 -8.27 3.24
C GLU A 137 -33.07 -6.96 2.51
N VAL A 138 -33.20 -6.92 1.18
CA VAL A 138 -33.01 -5.68 0.41
C VAL A 138 -34.31 -4.88 0.44
N LEU A 139 -34.27 -3.72 1.09
CA LEU A 139 -35.42 -2.83 1.26
C LEU A 139 -35.61 -1.91 0.05
N GLU A 140 -34.50 -1.39 -0.48
CA GLU A 140 -34.49 -0.44 -1.59
C GLU A 140 -33.17 -0.61 -2.37
N ARG A 141 -33.19 -0.32 -3.67
CA ARG A 141 -32.01 -0.43 -4.56
C ARG A 141 -31.66 0.92 -5.17
N GLY A 142 -30.37 1.16 -5.38
CA GLY A 142 -29.89 2.37 -6.07
C GLY A 142 -30.05 3.65 -5.25
N VAL A 143 -30.07 3.53 -3.92
CA VAL A 143 -30.07 4.67 -3.01
C VAL A 143 -28.73 5.41 -3.14
N ALA A 144 -28.80 6.74 -3.22
CA ALA A 144 -27.61 7.58 -3.25
C ALA A 144 -26.85 7.47 -1.92
N LEU A 145 -25.54 7.29 -1.99
CA LEU A 145 -24.68 7.28 -0.81
C LEU A 145 -24.57 8.71 -0.24
N PRO A 146 -24.54 8.88 1.09
CA PRO A 146 -24.15 10.11 1.75
C PRO A 146 -22.87 10.73 1.16
N ALA A 147 -22.91 12.02 0.86
CA ALA A 147 -21.72 12.74 0.41
C ALA A 147 -20.76 12.92 1.59
N LYS A 148 -19.54 12.39 1.45
CA LYS A 148 -18.50 12.48 2.48
C LYS A 148 -17.16 12.84 1.86
N GLU A 149 -16.91 14.14 1.79
CA GLU A 149 -15.62 14.68 1.36
C GLU A 149 -14.68 14.86 2.56
N ARG A 150 -13.40 14.51 2.39
CA ARG A 150 -12.34 14.60 3.41
C ARG A 150 -11.00 14.97 2.77
N CYS A 151 -10.14 15.64 3.53
CA CYS A 151 -8.70 15.62 3.29
C CYS A 151 -8.07 14.43 4.04
N ILE A 152 -6.85 14.01 3.69
CA ILE A 152 -6.24 12.81 4.29
C ILE A 152 -6.03 13.01 5.80
N ALA A 153 -5.69 14.22 6.23
CA ALA A 153 -5.47 14.56 7.64
C ALA A 153 -6.75 14.51 8.50
N ASP A 154 -7.94 14.62 7.88
CA ASP A 154 -9.22 14.66 8.59
C ASP A 154 -9.88 13.28 8.77
N LEU A 155 -9.27 12.24 8.20
CA LEU A 155 -9.76 10.87 8.29
C LEU A 155 -9.74 10.38 9.74
N LYS A 156 -10.80 9.68 10.13
CA LYS A 156 -10.98 9.11 11.47
C LYS A 156 -11.32 7.64 11.38
N ASP A 157 -11.21 6.95 12.51
CA ASP A 157 -11.63 5.55 12.62
C ASP A 157 -13.12 5.38 12.35
N GLU A 158 -13.94 6.42 12.60
CA GLU A 158 -15.35 6.44 12.21
C GLU A 158 -15.55 6.27 10.70
N ASP A 159 -14.61 6.75 9.87
CA ASP A 159 -14.69 6.66 8.41
C ASP A 159 -14.31 5.28 7.85
N LEU A 160 -13.75 4.37 8.67
CA LEU A 160 -13.42 3.02 8.21
C LEU A 160 -14.67 2.26 7.76
N TYR A 161 -14.53 1.60 6.61
CA TYR A 161 -15.57 0.85 5.91
C TYR A 161 -16.77 1.69 5.42
N THR A 162 -16.62 3.01 5.38
CA THR A 162 -17.57 3.94 4.74
C THR A 162 -17.07 4.36 3.36
N TYR A 163 -17.96 4.92 2.54
CA TYR A 163 -17.59 5.51 1.26
C TYR A 163 -17.12 6.96 1.46
N VAL A 164 -15.88 7.25 1.07
CA VAL A 164 -15.25 8.57 1.21
C VAL A 164 -14.84 9.11 -0.15
N THR A 165 -14.84 10.43 -0.29
CA THR A 165 -14.19 11.14 -1.38
C THR A 165 -13.03 11.96 -0.83
N LEU A 166 -11.81 11.65 -1.25
CA LEU A 166 -10.62 12.42 -0.96
C LEU A 166 -10.45 13.50 -2.02
N ALA A 167 -10.51 14.77 -1.62
CA ALA A 167 -10.38 15.89 -2.54
C ALA A 167 -8.91 16.25 -2.78
N GLY A 168 -8.62 16.86 -3.93
CA GLY A 168 -7.31 17.50 -4.19
C GLY A 168 -6.13 16.53 -4.18
N THR A 169 -6.33 15.27 -4.57
CA THR A 169 -5.30 14.23 -4.60
C THR A 169 -4.58 14.16 -5.95
N GLU A 170 -3.31 13.77 -5.91
CA GLU A 170 -2.52 13.38 -7.08
C GLU A 170 -1.72 12.10 -6.80
N PHE A 171 -1.45 11.31 -7.83
CA PHE A 171 -0.55 10.16 -7.71
C PHE A 171 0.87 10.62 -7.41
N LEU A 172 1.52 9.95 -6.45
CA LEU A 172 2.93 10.14 -6.18
C LEU A 172 3.72 9.83 -7.44
N SER A 173 3.71 8.59 -7.92
CA SER A 173 4.33 8.21 -9.19
C SER A 173 3.33 8.37 -10.33
N LYS A 174 3.75 9.09 -11.38
CA LYS A 174 2.92 9.36 -12.56
C LYS A 174 3.23 8.40 -13.72
N GLN A 175 3.90 7.28 -13.46
CA GLN A 175 4.21 6.25 -14.45
C GLN A 175 3.43 4.97 -14.23
N GLY A 176 3.44 4.10 -15.24
CA GLY A 176 2.67 2.87 -15.23
C GLY A 176 1.16 3.13 -15.26
N CYS A 177 0.43 2.19 -14.69
CA CYS A 177 -1.03 2.25 -14.53
C CYS A 177 -1.39 2.09 -13.05
N TYR A 178 -2.68 2.03 -12.73
CA TYR A 178 -3.17 1.90 -11.34
C TYR A 178 -2.65 0.64 -10.60
N ALA A 179 -2.09 -0.33 -11.33
CA ALA A 179 -1.36 -1.46 -10.78
C ALA A 179 -0.12 -1.78 -11.64
N ASN A 180 1.04 -1.29 -11.23
CA ASN A 180 2.30 -1.45 -11.93
C ASN A 180 3.04 -2.73 -11.51
N VAL A 181 2.50 -3.87 -11.94
CA VAL A 181 2.89 -5.20 -11.44
C VAL A 181 3.58 -6.07 -12.49
N PHE A 182 4.39 -7.02 -12.02
CA PHE A 182 4.86 -8.11 -12.88
C PHE A 182 3.74 -9.09 -13.24
N GLU A 183 3.26 -9.03 -14.48
CA GLU A 183 2.07 -9.80 -14.91
C GLU A 183 2.25 -11.33 -14.80
N SER A 184 3.48 -11.88 -14.89
CA SER A 184 3.67 -13.33 -14.74
C SER A 184 3.52 -13.87 -13.30
N CYS A 185 3.42 -12.98 -12.30
CA CYS A 185 3.25 -13.36 -10.89
C CYS A 185 1.82 -13.18 -10.38
N VAL A 186 0.91 -12.64 -11.19
CA VAL A 186 -0.48 -12.35 -10.81
C VAL A 186 -1.45 -13.31 -11.50
N GLN A 187 -2.73 -13.26 -11.10
CA GLN A 187 -3.71 -14.23 -11.60
C GLN A 187 -4.06 -13.94 -13.07
N ARG A 188 -4.27 -15.02 -13.84
CA ARG A 188 -4.83 -14.95 -15.19
C ARG A 188 -6.11 -14.13 -15.20
N SER A 189 -6.25 -13.21 -16.13
CA SER A 189 -7.41 -12.32 -16.24
C SER A 189 -7.60 -11.86 -17.68
N ARG A 190 -8.60 -11.01 -17.95
CA ARG A 190 -8.73 -10.36 -19.26
C ARG A 190 -7.50 -9.52 -19.64
N LEU A 191 -6.76 -9.03 -18.65
CA LEU A 191 -5.56 -8.18 -18.82
C LEU A 191 -4.27 -9.00 -18.84
N ASN A 192 -4.33 -10.25 -18.40
CA ASN A 192 -3.17 -11.12 -18.27
C ASN A 192 -3.49 -12.51 -18.84
N ALA A 193 -3.06 -12.73 -20.08
CA ALA A 193 -3.21 -14.00 -20.76
C ALA A 193 -2.13 -15.02 -20.36
N PHE A 194 -1.09 -14.62 -19.61
CA PHE A 194 -0.03 -15.54 -19.19
C PHE A 194 -0.58 -16.52 -18.17
N ASP A 195 -0.63 -17.78 -18.59
CA ASP A 195 -1.03 -18.89 -17.74
C ASP A 195 0.22 -19.56 -17.16
N GLN A 196 1.03 -18.79 -16.43
CA GLN A 196 2.13 -19.38 -15.67
C GLN A 196 1.58 -20.08 -14.41
N PRO A 197 2.20 -21.19 -13.96
CA PRO A 197 1.81 -21.86 -12.73
C PRO A 197 1.86 -20.93 -11.50
N SER A 198 2.68 -19.88 -11.57
CA SER A 198 2.96 -18.90 -10.53
C SER A 198 1.90 -17.79 -10.43
N ARG A 199 0.69 -18.10 -9.94
CA ARG A 199 -0.36 -17.09 -9.61
C ARG A 199 -0.23 -16.59 -8.17
N ARG A 200 0.98 -16.19 -7.80
CA ARG A 200 1.46 -16.15 -6.42
C ARG A 200 1.14 -14.87 -5.67
N THR A 201 0.73 -13.83 -6.36
CA THR A 201 0.64 -12.49 -5.76
C THR A 201 -0.60 -11.75 -6.23
N ASP A 202 -1.19 -10.98 -5.33
CA ASP A 202 -2.28 -10.07 -5.62
C ASP A 202 -2.10 -8.80 -4.77
N GLY A 203 -2.79 -7.75 -5.18
CA GLY A 203 -2.79 -6.45 -4.52
C GLY A 203 -1.60 -5.58 -4.93
N TRP A 204 -1.93 -4.35 -5.32
CA TRP A 204 -1.00 -3.26 -5.59
C TRP A 204 -1.35 -2.07 -4.70
N ALA A 205 -0.34 -1.33 -4.26
CA ALA A 205 -0.49 -0.12 -3.47
C ALA A 205 0.17 1.04 -4.21
N SER A 206 -0.63 1.98 -4.72
CA SER A 206 -0.13 3.27 -5.24
C SER A 206 -0.22 4.32 -4.14
N LEU A 207 0.74 5.22 -4.02
CA LEU A 207 0.64 6.31 -3.05
C LEU A 207 -0.04 7.53 -3.69
N LEU A 208 -1.07 8.05 -3.04
CA LEU A 208 -1.68 9.34 -3.33
C LEU A 208 -1.16 10.39 -2.36
N LYS A 209 -1.04 11.63 -2.81
CA LYS A 209 -0.79 12.80 -1.97
C LYS A 209 -1.90 13.82 -2.13
N ASP A 210 -2.25 14.51 -1.05
CA ASP A 210 -3.20 15.61 -1.10
C ASP A 210 -2.51 16.98 -1.03
N ALA A 211 -3.31 18.04 -1.06
CA ALA A 211 -2.81 19.40 -0.95
C ALA A 211 -2.34 19.78 0.46
N ASP A 212 -2.38 18.90 1.47
CA ASP A 212 -1.96 19.20 2.85
C ASP A 212 -0.72 18.41 3.27
N ASN A 213 0.01 17.88 2.31
CA ASN A 213 1.19 17.03 2.52
C ASN A 213 0.87 15.71 3.22
N GLY A 214 -0.41 15.31 3.23
CA GLY A 214 -0.84 13.97 3.57
C GLY A 214 -0.53 12.99 2.44
N SER A 215 -0.42 11.71 2.80
CA SER A 215 -0.29 10.63 1.83
C SER A 215 -1.10 9.42 2.28
N ILE A 216 -1.74 8.73 1.34
CA ILE A 216 -2.55 7.54 1.58
C ILE A 216 -2.33 6.51 0.47
N TYR A 217 -2.31 5.23 0.81
CA TYR A 217 -2.25 4.19 -0.21
C TYR A 217 -3.63 3.94 -0.83
N MET A 218 -3.66 3.95 -2.16
CA MET A 218 -4.76 3.45 -2.96
C MET A 218 -4.48 1.98 -3.30
N LEU A 219 -5.35 1.09 -2.83
CA LEU A 219 -5.19 -0.35 -2.99
C LEU A 219 -6.01 -0.86 -4.19
N VAL A 220 -5.36 -1.62 -5.06
CA VAL A 220 -5.97 -2.21 -6.26
C VAL A 220 -5.58 -3.67 -6.40
N ASN A 221 -6.56 -4.56 -6.42
CA ASN A 221 -6.31 -5.96 -6.71
C ASN A 221 -6.02 -6.18 -8.21
N THR A 222 -5.23 -7.18 -8.53
CA THR A 222 -4.75 -7.48 -9.88
C THR A 222 -5.84 -8.08 -10.79
N LYS A 223 -6.96 -8.50 -10.20
CA LYS A 223 -8.17 -8.90 -10.93
C LYS A 223 -9.02 -7.72 -11.40
N CYS A 224 -8.75 -6.51 -10.93
CA CYS A 224 -9.47 -5.32 -11.35
C CYS A 224 -9.24 -5.09 -12.84
N ALA A 225 -10.33 -5.25 -13.60
CA ALA A 225 -10.37 -5.06 -15.03
C ALA A 225 -9.86 -3.68 -15.45
N TRP A 226 -10.13 -2.64 -14.66
CA TRP A 226 -9.78 -1.26 -14.95
C TRP A 226 -8.39 -0.83 -14.48
N ARG A 227 -7.64 -1.71 -13.77
CA ARG A 227 -6.32 -1.33 -13.22
C ARG A 227 -5.30 -0.94 -14.29
N ARG A 228 -5.55 -1.32 -15.54
CA ARG A 228 -4.68 -1.13 -16.70
C ARG A 228 -5.53 -1.04 -17.97
N ASP A 229 -5.40 0.07 -18.67
CA ASP A 229 -6.17 0.40 -19.88
C ASP A 229 -5.30 0.96 -21.02
N GLY A 230 -3.98 1.01 -20.81
CA GLY A 230 -3.01 1.57 -21.76
C GLY A 230 -2.80 3.09 -21.66
N ARG A 231 -3.65 3.83 -20.92
CA ARG A 231 -3.55 5.28 -20.78
C ARG A 231 -2.56 5.69 -19.69
N GLY A 232 -2.37 4.81 -18.71
CA GLY A 232 -1.60 5.06 -17.49
C GLY A 232 -2.39 5.87 -16.46
N VAL A 233 -1.78 6.13 -15.30
CA VAL A 233 -2.41 6.94 -14.25
C VAL A 233 -2.61 8.41 -14.71
N PRO A 234 -3.63 9.13 -14.22
CA PRO A 234 -3.80 10.56 -14.47
C PRO A 234 -2.69 11.41 -13.81
N HIS A 235 -2.35 12.55 -14.42
CA HIS A 235 -1.22 13.40 -14.01
C HIS A 235 -1.63 14.70 -13.31
N GLY A 236 -2.94 14.98 -13.19
CA GLY A 236 -3.47 16.18 -12.58
C GLY A 236 -3.69 16.06 -11.08
N VAL A 237 -4.53 16.95 -10.57
CA VAL A 237 -5.00 16.98 -9.18
C VAL A 237 -6.52 16.89 -9.21
N GLY A 238 -7.11 15.96 -8.47
CA GLY A 238 -8.55 15.77 -8.43
C GLY A 238 -9.01 14.83 -7.34
N ALA A 239 -10.25 14.37 -7.43
CA ALA A 239 -10.85 13.57 -6.36
C ALA A 239 -10.59 12.07 -6.56
N VAL A 240 -10.40 11.34 -5.46
CA VAL A 240 -10.44 9.88 -5.45
C VAL A 240 -11.47 9.43 -4.43
N SER A 241 -12.45 8.66 -4.87
CA SER A 241 -13.48 8.08 -4.04
C SER A 241 -13.27 6.58 -3.85
N GLY A 242 -13.85 6.02 -2.81
CA GLY A 242 -13.76 4.59 -2.54
C GLY A 242 -14.13 4.24 -1.11
N VAL A 243 -14.04 2.96 -0.79
CA VAL A 243 -14.20 2.50 0.59
C VAL A 243 -12.89 2.73 1.34
N LEU A 244 -12.95 3.42 2.48
CA LEU A 244 -11.81 3.53 3.37
C LEU A 244 -11.61 2.22 4.11
N VAL A 245 -10.39 1.69 4.13
CA VAL A 245 -10.06 0.40 4.72
C VAL A 245 -8.80 0.48 5.57
N HIS A 246 -8.62 -0.52 6.43
CA HIS A 246 -7.33 -0.81 7.05
C HIS A 246 -6.91 -2.21 6.62
N THR A 247 -5.96 -2.28 5.69
CA THR A 247 -5.49 -3.56 5.13
C THR A 247 -3.97 -3.57 5.12
N PRO A 248 -3.32 -4.25 6.08
CA PRO A 248 -1.89 -4.48 6.03
C PRO A 248 -1.51 -5.25 4.76
N MET A 249 -0.44 -4.83 4.08
CA MET A 249 0.06 -5.52 2.91
C MET A 249 1.50 -5.94 3.13
N ARG A 250 1.67 -7.17 3.59
CA ARG A 250 2.95 -7.77 3.94
C ARG A 250 4.05 -7.55 2.88
N ARG A 251 3.70 -7.73 1.59
CA ARG A 251 4.61 -7.56 0.45
C ARG A 251 5.10 -6.12 0.21
N TYR A 252 4.45 -5.13 0.79
CA TYR A 252 4.84 -3.72 0.73
C TYR A 252 5.33 -3.22 2.09
N GLY A 253 5.81 -4.12 2.95
CA GLY A 253 6.33 -3.78 4.28
C GLY A 253 5.33 -3.99 5.42
N GLY A 254 4.10 -4.43 5.14
CA GLY A 254 3.06 -4.68 6.13
C GLY A 254 2.26 -3.43 6.47
N ASP A 255 2.92 -2.35 6.85
CA ASP A 255 2.28 -1.08 7.23
C ASP A 255 1.89 -0.23 6.02
N MET A 256 0.59 -0.21 5.69
CA MET A 256 0.00 0.68 4.67
C MET A 256 -0.59 1.97 5.28
N GLY A 257 -0.13 2.35 6.47
CA GLY A 257 -0.69 3.46 7.24
C GLY A 257 -1.97 3.06 7.98
N ARG A 258 -2.47 4.00 8.79
CA ARG A 258 -3.70 3.81 9.56
C ARG A 258 -4.90 3.55 8.66
N TYR A 259 -4.96 4.25 7.52
CA TYR A 259 -6.02 4.12 6.52
C TYR A 259 -5.44 3.95 5.13
N ALA A 260 -6.18 3.23 4.29
CA ALA A 260 -5.99 3.12 2.86
C ALA A 260 -7.35 3.26 2.15
N ILE A 261 -7.35 3.51 0.85
CA ILE A 261 -8.59 3.67 0.07
C ILE A 261 -8.69 2.64 -1.05
N ARG A 262 -9.87 2.06 -1.24
CA ARG A 262 -10.20 1.13 -2.34
C ARG A 262 -11.26 1.73 -3.26
N PRO A 263 -10.86 2.28 -4.42
CA PRO A 263 -11.79 2.57 -5.50
C PRO A 263 -12.46 1.28 -5.98
N LEU A 264 -13.76 1.30 -6.27
CA LEU A 264 -14.50 0.12 -6.74
C LEU A 264 -14.54 0.06 -8.27
N ASP A 265 -14.53 1.24 -8.89
CA ASP A 265 -14.56 1.50 -10.33
C ASP A 265 -13.52 2.56 -10.72
N GLU A 266 -13.07 2.57 -11.98
CA GLU A 266 -12.15 3.62 -12.47
C GLU A 266 -12.74 5.02 -12.31
N ARG A 267 -14.06 5.16 -12.46
CA ARG A 267 -14.78 6.44 -12.32
C ARG A 267 -14.69 7.03 -10.93
N ASP A 268 -14.38 6.22 -9.92
CA ASP A 268 -14.12 6.72 -8.57
C ASP A 268 -12.78 7.52 -8.52
N ILE A 269 -11.90 7.38 -9.52
CA ILE A 269 -10.65 8.13 -9.67
C ILE A 269 -10.90 9.33 -10.61
N ALA A 270 -11.50 10.39 -10.08
CA ALA A 270 -11.82 11.62 -10.79
C ALA A 270 -10.63 12.62 -10.79
N ILE A 271 -9.43 12.13 -11.10
CA ILE A 271 -8.24 12.96 -11.29
C ILE A 271 -8.11 13.31 -12.78
N PRO A 272 -8.04 14.60 -13.15
CA PRO A 272 -7.82 15.03 -14.53
C PRO A 272 -6.51 14.49 -15.10
N ARG A 273 -6.48 14.23 -16.41
CA ARG A 273 -5.26 13.79 -17.11
C ARG A 273 -4.33 14.94 -17.47
N ASP A 274 -4.85 16.17 -17.49
CA ASP A 274 -4.04 17.37 -17.70
C ASP A 274 -3.01 17.50 -16.58
N THR A 275 -1.78 17.84 -16.95
CA THR A 275 -0.67 17.88 -15.99
C THR A 275 -0.87 19.05 -15.04
N ALA A 276 -1.05 18.74 -13.76
CA ALA A 276 -1.09 19.68 -12.66
C ALA A 276 -0.43 19.04 -11.43
N SER A 277 0.00 19.86 -10.49
CA SER A 277 0.52 19.38 -9.21
C SER A 277 0.39 20.47 -8.15
N SER A 278 0.06 20.05 -6.93
CA SER A 278 0.11 20.89 -5.74
C SER A 278 1.56 21.12 -5.28
N TYR A 279 2.53 20.41 -5.87
CA TYR A 279 3.92 20.45 -5.47
C TYR A 279 4.84 21.08 -6.53
N VAL A 280 5.85 21.79 -6.06
CA VAL A 280 7.04 22.18 -6.83
C VAL A 280 8.15 21.15 -6.60
N VAL A 281 8.84 20.79 -7.67
CA VAL A 281 10.04 19.95 -7.60
C VAL A 281 11.24 20.81 -7.19
N VAL A 282 11.86 20.47 -6.08
CA VAL A 282 13.13 21.07 -5.63
C VAL A 282 14.31 20.35 -6.29
N ALA A 283 14.28 19.03 -6.25
CA ALA A 283 15.20 18.14 -6.98
C ALA A 283 14.49 16.82 -7.26
N GLU A 284 14.70 16.23 -8.44
CA GLU A 284 14.09 14.97 -8.83
C GLU A 284 15.02 14.12 -9.69
N TRP A 285 15.06 12.83 -9.36
CA TRP A 285 15.59 11.77 -10.21
C TRP A 285 14.45 10.85 -10.60
N ASN A 286 14.24 10.70 -11.92
CA ASN A 286 13.07 10.03 -12.48
C ASN A 286 13.46 9.22 -13.72
N TRP A 287 13.93 8.00 -13.48
CA TRP A 287 14.40 7.09 -14.54
C TRP A 287 13.25 6.45 -15.32
N ASP A 288 12.04 6.48 -14.76
CA ASP A 288 10.82 5.96 -15.36
C ASP A 288 10.35 6.76 -16.61
N ARG A 289 11.04 7.83 -17.06
CA ARG A 289 10.69 8.58 -18.29
C ARG A 289 11.49 8.18 -19.54
N ASN A 290 12.53 7.36 -19.43
CA ASN A 290 13.60 7.42 -20.43
C ASN A 290 13.90 6.05 -21.09
N TYR A 291 13.30 5.78 -22.26
CA TYR A 291 13.61 4.59 -23.06
C TYR A 291 15.08 4.56 -23.50
N ASP A 292 15.61 5.73 -23.87
CA ASP A 292 17.04 5.96 -24.17
C ASP A 292 17.84 6.37 -22.92
N GLY A 293 17.34 5.95 -21.76
CA GLY A 293 17.87 6.19 -20.42
C GLY A 293 19.39 6.29 -20.33
N ALA A 294 19.84 7.45 -19.86
CA ALA A 294 21.21 7.66 -19.45
C ALA A 294 21.24 8.28 -18.07
N ILE A 295 22.29 7.95 -17.32
CA ILE A 295 22.60 8.65 -16.08
C ILE A 295 23.56 9.78 -16.42
N ARG A 296 23.28 10.95 -15.87
CA ARG A 296 24.21 12.07 -15.85
C ARG A 296 24.96 12.04 -14.54
N PHE A 297 26.22 11.62 -14.61
CA PHE A 297 27.13 11.71 -13.48
C PHE A 297 27.85 13.06 -13.50
N GLU A 298 28.18 13.57 -12.33
CA GLU A 298 28.86 14.86 -12.19
C GLU A 298 30.24 14.85 -12.87
N LYS A 299 31.08 13.85 -12.57
CA LYS A 299 32.47 13.81 -13.06
C LYS A 299 32.59 13.03 -14.35
N GLN A 300 31.87 11.91 -14.49
CA GLN A 300 31.90 11.07 -15.69
C GLN A 300 31.03 11.60 -16.83
N GLY A 301 30.15 12.57 -16.56
CA GLY A 301 29.25 13.12 -17.56
C GLY A 301 28.14 12.16 -17.95
N TYR A 302 27.72 12.22 -19.21
CA TYR A 302 26.59 11.46 -19.73
C TYR A 302 26.99 10.02 -20.07
N THR A 303 26.32 9.05 -19.47
CA THR A 303 26.60 7.62 -19.72
C THR A 303 25.34 6.92 -20.27
N PRO A 304 25.23 6.79 -21.61
CA PRO A 304 24.11 6.09 -22.23
C PRO A 304 24.26 4.59 -21.97
N ARG A 305 23.19 3.92 -21.49
CA ARG A 305 23.26 2.52 -21.01
C ARG A 305 24.44 2.32 -20.07
N SER A 306 24.26 2.72 -18.81
CA SER A 306 25.30 2.60 -17.77
C SER A 306 26.09 1.29 -17.88
N PRO A 307 27.42 1.30 -17.71
CA PRO A 307 28.26 0.12 -17.91
C PRO A 307 27.72 -1.03 -17.06
N LYS A 308 27.83 -2.28 -17.57
CA LYS A 308 27.38 -3.45 -16.82
C LYS A 308 27.96 -3.50 -15.40
N SER A 309 29.17 -2.97 -15.20
CA SER A 309 29.86 -2.91 -13.92
C SER A 309 29.46 -1.75 -12.99
N GLY A 310 28.65 -0.79 -13.46
CA GLY A 310 28.29 0.44 -12.74
C GLY A 310 29.44 1.42 -12.51
N VAL A 311 29.10 2.59 -11.97
CA VAL A 311 30.00 3.70 -11.65
C VAL A 311 30.06 3.90 -10.14
N ALA A 312 31.26 3.99 -9.56
CA ALA A 312 31.46 4.18 -8.12
C ALA A 312 32.11 5.54 -7.81
N GLY A 313 31.78 6.13 -6.67
CA GLY A 313 32.42 7.35 -6.16
C GLY A 313 32.07 8.65 -6.88
N ASP A 314 31.14 8.62 -7.84
CA ASP A 314 30.59 9.78 -8.51
C ASP A 314 29.17 10.10 -7.98
N ARG A 315 28.62 11.25 -8.37
CA ARG A 315 27.28 11.71 -7.98
C ARG A 315 26.38 11.81 -9.19
N VAL A 316 25.10 11.48 -9.02
CA VAL A 316 24.09 11.53 -10.07
C VAL A 316 23.38 12.88 -10.04
N LEU A 317 23.34 13.56 -11.17
CA LEU A 317 22.63 14.83 -11.36
C LEU A 317 21.12 14.57 -11.53
N PRO A 318 20.25 15.48 -11.04
CA PRO A 318 18.81 15.36 -11.14
C PRO A 318 18.31 15.57 -12.58
N ASP A 319 17.13 15.03 -12.87
CA ASP A 319 16.37 15.28 -14.08
C ASP A 319 15.61 16.60 -14.04
N ALA A 320 15.22 17.06 -12.85
CA ALA A 320 14.63 18.37 -12.62
C ALA A 320 15.10 18.98 -11.29
N GLY A 321 15.24 20.29 -11.25
CA GLY A 321 15.79 21.00 -10.09
C GLY A 321 17.32 20.91 -9.99
N GLU A 322 17.86 21.21 -8.81
CA GLU A 322 19.31 21.26 -8.56
C GLU A 322 19.69 20.35 -7.39
N GLY A 323 20.80 19.61 -7.53
CA GLY A 323 21.27 18.74 -6.46
C GLY A 323 22.12 17.58 -6.93
N PHE A 324 22.34 16.63 -6.03
CA PHE A 324 23.12 15.42 -6.24
C PHE A 324 22.51 14.23 -5.50
N LEU A 325 22.48 13.07 -6.15
CA LEU A 325 22.22 11.78 -5.51
C LEU A 325 23.51 10.97 -5.49
N SER A 326 23.85 10.39 -4.35
CA SER A 326 25.04 9.56 -4.19
C SER A 326 24.84 8.49 -3.13
N THR A 327 25.88 7.71 -2.84
CA THR A 327 25.89 6.74 -1.75
C THR A 327 27.20 6.80 -0.98
N THR A 328 27.14 6.64 0.34
CA THR A 328 28.33 6.49 1.20
C THR A 328 28.76 5.04 1.37
N SER A 329 27.98 4.06 0.90
CA SER A 329 28.34 2.63 0.93
C SER A 329 29.39 2.23 -0.11
N GLY A 330 29.74 3.14 -1.03
CA GLY A 330 30.59 2.83 -2.17
C GLY A 330 29.90 1.97 -3.24
N ALA A 331 28.59 1.75 -3.13
CA ALA A 331 27.83 0.99 -4.11
C ALA A 331 27.98 1.57 -5.52
N ARG A 332 28.06 0.66 -6.50
CA ARG A 332 28.17 1.04 -7.91
C ARG A 332 26.79 1.32 -8.48
N MET A 333 26.65 2.47 -9.14
CA MET A 333 25.39 2.94 -9.68
C MET A 333 25.28 2.64 -11.17
N ARG A 334 24.12 2.13 -11.60
CA ARG A 334 23.79 1.92 -13.02
C ARG A 334 22.28 1.92 -13.26
N LEU A 335 21.85 2.09 -14.51
CA LEU A 335 20.45 1.85 -14.87
C LEU A 335 20.18 0.35 -15.02
N ASP A 336 18.96 -0.04 -14.71
CA ASP A 336 18.47 -1.40 -14.95
C ASP A 336 17.00 -1.38 -15.41
N THR A 337 16.53 -2.51 -15.92
CA THR A 337 15.15 -2.73 -16.34
C THR A 337 14.26 -2.93 -15.12
N GLU A 338 13.07 -2.35 -15.11
CA GLU A 338 12.05 -2.54 -14.07
C GLU A 338 10.63 -2.46 -14.63
N TYR A 339 9.59 -2.78 -13.83
CA TYR A 339 8.21 -2.85 -14.33
C TYR A 339 7.60 -1.47 -14.65
N ASP A 340 7.07 -1.34 -15.87
CA ASP A 340 6.23 -0.22 -16.29
C ASP A 340 5.15 -0.76 -17.22
N THR A 341 4.00 -1.08 -16.62
CA THR A 341 2.92 -1.80 -17.29
C THR A 341 2.10 -0.95 -18.26
N ARG A 342 2.45 0.33 -18.47
CA ARG A 342 1.70 1.26 -19.34
C ARG A 342 1.44 0.67 -20.72
N TYR A 343 2.39 -0.09 -21.27
CA TYR A 343 2.38 -0.58 -22.65
C TYR A 343 2.46 -2.10 -22.79
N ALA A 344 1.97 -2.92 -21.84
CA ALA A 344 2.07 -4.38 -21.99
C ALA A 344 1.21 -4.90 -23.17
N GLN A 345 1.77 -4.76 -24.37
CA GLN A 345 1.50 -5.40 -25.66
C GLN A 345 2.83 -5.88 -26.29
N ASP A 346 3.99 -5.60 -25.69
CA ASP A 346 5.24 -6.25 -26.10
C ASP A 346 5.10 -7.75 -25.83
N GLY A 347 5.18 -8.56 -26.89
CA GLY A 347 4.69 -9.95 -26.96
C GLY A 347 5.31 -10.97 -25.98
N ASP A 348 6.14 -10.56 -25.02
CA ASP A 348 6.59 -11.38 -23.89
C ASP A 348 5.69 -11.26 -22.65
N GLY A 349 4.80 -10.26 -22.65
CA GLY A 349 3.87 -9.81 -21.60
C GLY A 349 4.39 -9.83 -20.17
N LYS A 350 5.67 -9.49 -20.03
CA LYS A 350 6.33 -9.23 -18.74
C LYS A 350 6.18 -7.79 -18.29
N ALA A 351 5.72 -6.90 -19.18
CA ALA A 351 5.41 -5.51 -18.87
C ALA A 351 6.61 -4.75 -18.25
N MET A 352 7.81 -5.05 -18.74
CA MET A 352 9.07 -4.49 -18.28
C MET A 352 9.51 -3.31 -19.16
N ARG A 353 10.20 -2.34 -18.55
CA ARG A 353 10.78 -1.18 -19.22
C ARG A 353 12.25 -1.07 -18.90
N VAL A 354 13.06 -0.99 -19.96
CA VAL A 354 14.51 -0.84 -19.86
C VAL A 354 14.81 0.53 -19.27
N ASN A 355 15.86 0.60 -18.43
CA ASN A 355 16.36 1.83 -17.82
C ASN A 355 15.35 2.55 -16.90
N ALA A 356 14.41 1.81 -16.30
CA ALA A 356 13.37 2.36 -15.42
C ALA A 356 13.81 2.48 -13.95
N ALA A 357 15.01 2.03 -13.58
CA ALA A 357 15.48 2.09 -12.20
C ALA A 357 16.96 2.49 -12.11
N LEU A 358 17.31 3.24 -11.06
CA LEU A 358 18.69 3.33 -10.60
C LEU A 358 18.99 2.13 -9.70
N ARG A 359 19.90 1.28 -10.16
CA ARG A 359 20.41 0.14 -9.43
C ARG A 359 21.72 0.50 -8.73
N LEU A 360 21.81 0.12 -7.46
CA LEU A 360 23.00 0.20 -6.62
C LEU A 360 23.46 -1.22 -6.28
N ASP A 361 24.71 -1.54 -6.64
CA ASP A 361 25.34 -2.84 -6.39
C ASP A 361 26.47 -2.71 -5.36
N SER A 362 26.40 -3.45 -4.25
CA SER A 362 27.48 -3.59 -3.25
C SER A 362 27.37 -4.91 -2.49
N ASP A 363 28.26 -5.19 -1.54
CA ASP A 363 27.97 -6.18 -0.51
C ASP A 363 27.10 -5.56 0.59
N THR A 364 26.29 -6.38 1.26
CA THR A 364 25.42 -5.93 2.37
C THR A 364 26.20 -5.22 3.46
N ARG A 365 27.34 -5.76 3.88
CA ARG A 365 28.16 -5.19 4.96
C ARG A 365 28.61 -3.77 4.69
N ASP A 366 28.72 -3.36 3.42
CA ASP A 366 29.21 -2.03 3.05
C ASP A 366 28.16 -0.95 3.35
N TRP A 367 26.95 -1.33 3.74
CA TRP A 367 25.93 -0.44 4.26
C TRP A 367 26.02 -0.20 5.77
N PHE A 368 26.98 -0.82 6.44
CA PHE A 368 27.13 -0.79 7.89
C PHE A 368 28.56 -0.42 8.30
N ARG A 369 28.65 0.26 9.42
CA ARG A 369 29.91 0.45 10.16
C ARG A 369 29.91 -0.50 11.34
N PHE A 370 31.09 -1.00 11.69
CA PHE A 370 31.25 -1.98 12.76
C PHE A 370 32.20 -1.46 13.83
N ASP A 371 31.93 -1.79 15.09
CA ASP A 371 32.87 -1.60 16.18
C ASP A 371 33.98 -2.68 16.16
N ASN A 372 34.94 -2.59 17.09
CA ASN A 372 36.03 -3.55 17.21
C ASN A 372 35.57 -4.98 17.59
N ARG A 373 34.30 -5.17 17.95
CA ARG A 373 33.67 -6.46 18.25
C ARG A 373 32.83 -6.97 17.07
N GLY A 374 32.87 -6.29 15.93
CA GLY A 374 32.12 -6.66 14.74
C GLY A 374 30.61 -6.39 14.83
N ARG A 375 30.17 -5.57 15.80
CA ARG A 375 28.77 -5.16 15.97
C ARG A 375 28.49 -3.87 15.22
N MET A 376 27.28 -3.70 14.70
CA MET A 376 26.87 -2.46 14.05
C MET A 376 27.09 -1.25 14.99
N SER A 377 27.87 -0.28 14.53
CA SER A 377 28.17 0.99 15.21
C SER A 377 27.64 2.20 14.45
N GLY A 378 27.20 2.00 13.21
CA GLY A 378 26.61 3.02 12.34
C GLY A 378 26.20 2.41 11.01
N ALA A 379 25.70 3.26 10.13
CA ALA A 379 25.23 2.86 8.81
C ALA A 379 25.68 3.86 7.73
N GLU A 380 25.79 3.36 6.51
CA GLU A 380 25.96 4.15 5.30
C GLU A 380 24.60 4.45 4.67
N ALA A 381 24.56 5.38 3.71
CA ALA A 381 23.29 5.89 3.22
C ALA A 381 23.30 6.16 1.72
N ILE A 382 22.10 6.16 1.15
CA ILE A 382 21.82 6.95 -0.06
C ILE A 382 21.66 8.40 0.40
N VAL A 383 22.30 9.32 -0.30
CA VAL A 383 22.35 10.74 0.08
C VAL A 383 21.83 11.59 -1.07
N VAL A 384 20.88 12.47 -0.75
CA VAL A 384 20.36 13.52 -1.62
C VAL A 384 20.80 14.86 -1.05
N GLU A 385 21.55 15.63 -1.83
CA GLU A 385 21.97 17.00 -1.51
C GLU A 385 21.27 17.96 -2.45
N THR A 386 20.65 19.01 -1.93
CA THR A 386 19.95 20.04 -2.71
C THR A 386 19.95 21.38 -1.96
N SER A 387 19.34 22.41 -2.55
CA SER A 387 19.08 23.71 -1.93
C SER A 387 17.58 23.98 -1.95
N THR A 388 17.05 24.54 -0.87
CA THR A 388 15.68 25.07 -0.79
C THR A 388 15.69 26.60 -0.74
N GLU A 389 16.83 27.24 -0.99
CA GLU A 389 16.95 28.69 -1.09
C GLU A 389 16.03 29.23 -2.20
N GLY A 390 15.23 30.24 -1.87
CA GLY A 390 14.24 30.80 -2.81
C GLY A 390 13.02 29.90 -3.07
N VAL A 391 12.92 28.73 -2.44
CA VAL A 391 11.73 27.87 -2.52
C VAL A 391 10.70 28.32 -1.49
N GLU A 392 9.59 28.87 -1.96
CA GLU A 392 8.41 29.17 -1.15
C GLU A 392 7.46 27.97 -1.09
N GLY A 393 6.80 27.78 0.04
CA GLY A 393 5.83 26.71 0.21
C GLY A 393 5.39 26.55 1.67
N ARG A 394 4.34 25.77 1.88
CA ARG A 394 3.76 25.47 3.20
C ARG A 394 4.07 24.07 3.72
N GLY A 395 4.82 23.28 2.95
CA GLY A 395 5.26 21.94 3.32
C GLY A 395 6.44 21.49 2.47
N LEU A 396 7.15 20.48 2.97
CA LEU A 396 8.26 19.84 2.27
C LEU A 396 8.11 18.33 2.42
N SER A 397 8.49 17.56 1.40
CA SER A 397 8.57 16.10 1.51
C SER A 397 9.78 15.54 0.80
N PHE A 398 10.25 14.41 1.31
CA PHE A 398 11.14 13.50 0.62
C PHE A 398 10.33 12.30 0.13
N ASP A 399 10.20 12.18 -1.18
CA ASP A 399 9.42 11.14 -1.82
C ASP A 399 10.38 10.14 -2.46
N PHE A 400 10.18 8.84 -2.27
CA PHE A 400 11.02 7.84 -2.92
C PHE A 400 10.27 6.54 -3.15
N SER A 401 10.77 5.73 -4.08
CA SER A 401 10.29 4.38 -4.27
C SER A 401 11.46 3.41 -4.43
N PHE A 402 11.36 2.24 -3.77
CA PHE A 402 12.47 1.29 -3.74
C PHE A 402 12.04 -0.18 -3.71
N LEU A 403 12.98 -1.07 -4.02
CA LEU A 403 12.84 -2.53 -3.93
C LEU A 403 14.23 -3.19 -3.89
N ALA A 404 14.32 -4.36 -3.26
CA ALA A 404 15.56 -5.12 -3.18
C ALA A 404 15.62 -6.24 -4.23
N GLY A 405 16.83 -6.58 -4.66
CA GLY A 405 17.12 -7.78 -5.41
C GLY A 405 17.04 -7.68 -6.93
N ASN A 406 17.01 -8.84 -7.57
CA ASN A 406 17.15 -8.95 -9.02
C ASN A 406 16.50 -10.22 -9.58
N HIS A 407 15.17 -10.33 -9.54
CA HIS A 407 14.32 -11.42 -10.10
C HIS A 407 14.83 -12.87 -9.96
N ASP A 408 15.79 -13.08 -9.08
CA ASP A 408 16.57 -14.27 -8.82
C ASP A 408 16.84 -14.24 -7.33
N ILE A 409 16.43 -15.31 -6.67
CA ILE A 409 16.53 -15.43 -5.23
C ILE A 409 17.98 -15.32 -4.75
N ASN A 410 18.99 -15.71 -5.54
CA ASN A 410 20.41 -15.62 -5.14
C ASN A 410 20.87 -14.19 -4.84
N ARG A 411 20.14 -13.18 -5.33
CA ARG A 411 20.39 -11.75 -5.10
C ARG A 411 19.25 -11.03 -4.39
N SER A 412 18.22 -11.74 -3.95
CA SER A 412 17.00 -11.14 -3.38
C SER A 412 16.86 -11.44 -1.89
N TRP A 413 17.99 -11.52 -1.18
CA TRP A 413 18.09 -11.76 0.27
C TRP A 413 19.36 -11.14 0.85
N GLY A 414 19.48 -11.18 2.17
CA GLY A 414 20.64 -10.70 2.91
C GLY A 414 20.79 -9.19 2.88
N TYR A 415 19.78 -8.42 2.49
CA TYR A 415 19.81 -6.95 2.44
C TYR A 415 19.29 -6.33 3.75
N PRO A 416 19.62 -5.06 4.06
CA PRO A 416 19.04 -4.35 5.21
C PRO A 416 17.52 -4.22 5.06
N VAL A 417 16.74 -4.67 6.04
CA VAL A 417 15.27 -4.68 5.95
C VAL A 417 14.69 -3.34 6.34
N GLU A 418 15.14 -2.79 7.46
CA GLU A 418 14.59 -1.58 8.05
C GLU A 418 15.42 -0.37 7.64
N TRP A 419 14.77 0.62 7.06
CA TRP A 419 15.39 1.87 6.63
C TRP A 419 14.70 3.04 7.30
N LYS A 420 15.42 4.16 7.41
CA LYS A 420 14.88 5.41 7.91
C LYS A 420 15.39 6.58 7.08
N VAL A 421 14.65 7.68 7.15
CA VAL A 421 15.03 8.95 6.53
C VAL A 421 15.56 9.88 7.62
N GLU A 422 16.68 10.52 7.32
CA GLU A 422 17.26 11.54 8.19
C GLU A 422 17.62 12.77 7.36
N TYR A 423 17.65 13.95 7.98
CA TYR A 423 17.96 15.20 7.29
C TYR A 423 18.91 16.10 8.08
N SER A 424 19.59 17.02 7.39
CA SER A 424 20.46 18.05 7.97
C SER A 424 20.56 19.27 7.06
N THR A 425 20.68 20.46 7.63
CA THR A 425 20.95 21.72 6.90
C THR A 425 22.43 22.10 6.88
N ASP A 426 23.21 21.55 7.81
CA ASP A 426 24.61 21.93 8.05
C ASP A 426 25.57 20.74 7.92
N GLY A 427 25.06 19.60 7.42
CA GLY A 427 25.79 18.36 7.23
C GLY A 427 25.86 17.47 8.47
N LEU A 428 25.88 18.05 9.68
CA LEU A 428 25.76 17.33 10.96
C LEU A 428 25.15 18.26 12.04
N PRO A 429 24.43 17.71 13.05
CA PRO A 429 23.95 16.34 13.13
C PRO A 429 22.84 16.06 12.11
N PHE A 430 22.53 14.77 11.91
CA PHE A 430 21.35 14.34 11.18
C PHE A 430 20.20 14.09 12.14
N ILE A 431 19.00 14.54 11.77
CA ILE A 431 17.77 14.39 12.55
C ILE A 431 16.92 13.30 11.91
N ASP A 432 16.42 12.37 12.72
CA ASP A 432 15.52 11.30 12.29
C ASP A 432 14.13 11.85 11.94
N ALA A 433 13.60 11.45 10.78
CA ALA A 433 12.25 11.82 10.33
C ALA A 433 11.13 10.98 10.97
N GLY A 434 11.48 10.00 11.82
CA GLY A 434 10.56 9.36 12.76
C GLY A 434 9.78 8.15 12.24
N ARG A 435 10.10 7.63 11.05
CA ARG A 435 9.44 6.44 10.47
C ARG A 435 10.45 5.41 9.97
N ILE A 436 10.13 4.14 10.24
CA ILE A 436 10.82 2.98 9.67
C ILE A 436 10.10 2.53 8.40
N PHE A 437 10.87 2.32 7.34
CA PHE A 437 10.42 1.82 6.05
C PHE A 437 10.97 0.41 5.86
N VAL A 438 10.09 -0.53 5.53
CA VAL A 438 10.48 -1.92 5.31
C VAL A 438 10.75 -2.13 3.82
N LEU A 439 12.01 -2.42 3.51
CA LEU A 439 12.44 -2.81 2.17
C LEU A 439 12.05 -4.27 1.94
N ARG A 440 11.36 -4.53 0.82
CA ARG A 440 10.95 -5.86 0.41
C ARG A 440 11.60 -6.24 -0.93
N PRO A 441 11.78 -7.54 -1.21
CA PRO A 441 12.42 -7.96 -2.43
C PRO A 441 11.44 -7.84 -3.59
N VAL A 442 11.96 -7.60 -4.79
CA VAL A 442 11.20 -7.81 -6.02
C VAL A 442 10.81 -9.27 -6.15
N VAL A 443 9.69 -9.55 -6.82
CA VAL A 443 9.35 -10.90 -7.23
C VAL A 443 10.50 -11.59 -7.97
N TYR A 444 10.78 -12.83 -7.60
CA TYR A 444 11.89 -13.64 -8.08
C TYR A 444 11.48 -15.07 -8.40
N ASN A 445 12.27 -15.73 -9.25
CA ASN A 445 12.07 -17.14 -9.59
C ASN A 445 12.52 -18.07 -8.44
N ASP A 446 11.84 -19.21 -8.32
CA ASP A 446 12.29 -20.27 -7.40
C ASP A 446 13.63 -20.82 -7.88
N ALA A 447 14.53 -21.10 -6.96
CA ALA A 447 15.82 -21.68 -7.29
C ALA A 447 16.34 -22.58 -6.16
N VAL A 448 17.24 -23.50 -6.52
CA VAL A 448 18.05 -24.23 -5.55
C VAL A 448 19.24 -23.35 -5.17
N ILE A 449 19.33 -23.01 -3.90
CA ILE A 449 20.46 -22.28 -3.34
C ILE A 449 21.38 -23.28 -2.65
N LYS A 450 22.68 -23.14 -2.88
CA LYS A 450 23.69 -23.98 -2.23
C LYS A 450 23.51 -23.92 -0.71
N ASP A 451 23.60 -25.08 -0.06
CA ASP A 451 23.47 -25.27 1.39
C ASP A 451 22.08 -24.95 2.00
N LEU A 452 21.17 -24.33 1.24
CA LEU A 452 19.79 -24.03 1.65
C LEU A 452 18.74 -24.88 0.90
N GLY A 453 19.10 -25.51 -0.22
CA GLY A 453 18.18 -26.31 -1.02
C GLY A 453 17.19 -25.47 -1.85
N LEU A 454 16.07 -26.07 -2.25
CA LEU A 454 15.04 -25.36 -3.02
C LEU A 454 14.38 -24.29 -2.16
N ARG A 455 14.32 -23.08 -2.69
CA ARG A 455 13.67 -21.94 -2.06
C ARG A 455 12.66 -21.32 -3.01
N ARG A 456 11.51 -20.96 -2.45
CA ARG A 456 10.34 -20.48 -3.19
C ARG A 456 10.14 -18.98 -2.97
N LEU A 457 9.37 -18.36 -3.86
CA LEU A 457 8.96 -16.96 -3.72
C LEU A 457 8.27 -16.71 -2.37
N SER A 458 8.83 -15.80 -1.57
CA SER A 458 8.26 -15.39 -0.29
C SER A 458 6.97 -14.58 -0.47
N TYR A 459 6.06 -14.65 0.51
CA TYR A 459 4.88 -13.79 0.57
C TYR A 459 5.25 -12.30 0.71
N ASP A 460 6.48 -12.01 1.15
CA ASP A 460 7.03 -10.67 1.29
C ASP A 460 7.44 -10.02 -0.04
N ALA A 461 7.48 -10.76 -1.15
CA ALA A 461 7.96 -10.22 -2.41
C ALA A 461 6.97 -9.22 -3.03
N ALA A 462 7.45 -7.99 -3.25
CA ALA A 462 6.70 -6.90 -3.86
C ALA A 462 6.57 -7.09 -5.38
N LEU A 463 5.40 -6.74 -5.92
CA LEU A 463 5.11 -6.83 -7.37
C LEU A 463 5.80 -5.76 -8.21
N GLY A 464 6.35 -4.74 -7.55
CA GLY A 464 7.01 -3.57 -8.11
C GLY A 464 7.48 -2.68 -6.96
N PHE A 465 7.79 -1.42 -7.26
CA PHE A 465 8.26 -0.45 -6.26
C PHE A 465 7.26 -0.23 -5.14
N THR A 466 7.74 -0.20 -3.90
CA THR A 466 7.00 0.38 -2.79
C THR A 466 7.27 1.88 -2.74
N GLU A 467 6.20 2.66 -2.76
CA GLU A 467 6.24 4.12 -2.78
C GLU A 467 6.11 4.70 -1.37
N TYR A 468 6.90 5.74 -1.07
CA TYR A 468 6.89 6.43 0.21
C TYR A 468 6.95 7.94 0.00
N SER A 469 6.28 8.67 0.88
CA SER A 469 6.42 10.11 1.05
C SER A 469 6.67 10.40 2.52
N VAL A 470 7.72 11.15 2.80
CA VAL A 470 8.14 11.51 4.15
C VAL A 470 7.99 13.02 4.29
N PRO A 471 6.99 13.49 5.06
CA PRO A 471 6.89 14.89 5.41
C PRO A 471 8.16 15.33 6.13
N LEU A 472 8.75 16.43 5.66
CA LEU A 472 9.89 17.08 6.28
C LEU A 472 9.44 18.40 6.93
N PRO A 473 10.11 18.87 7.99
CA PRO A 473 9.75 20.14 8.62
C PRO A 473 9.78 21.30 7.63
N VAL A 474 8.75 22.15 7.68
CA VAL A 474 8.67 23.37 6.84
C VAL A 474 9.84 24.33 7.09
N SER A 475 10.47 24.27 8.27
CA SER A 475 11.67 25.06 8.62
C SER A 475 12.92 24.73 7.80
N LEU A 476 12.87 23.66 6.98
CA LEU A 476 13.90 23.30 6.02
C LEU A 476 13.76 24.02 4.67
N LEU A 477 12.70 24.81 4.45
CA LEU A 477 12.61 25.73 3.31
C LEU A 477 13.54 26.94 3.50
N GLY A 478 13.97 27.56 2.39
CA GLY A 478 14.84 28.74 2.40
C GLY A 478 16.31 28.44 2.77
N ARG A 479 16.74 27.18 2.76
CA ARG A 479 18.09 26.77 3.19
C ARG A 479 19.01 26.59 1.98
N LYS A 480 20.21 27.19 2.06
CA LYS A 480 21.26 27.05 1.03
C LYS A 480 21.70 25.61 0.79
N ARG A 481 21.55 24.77 1.80
CA ARG A 481 21.86 23.36 1.76
C ARG A 481 20.83 22.58 2.55
N LEU A 482 20.36 21.51 1.94
CA LEU A 482 19.58 20.46 2.55
C LEU A 482 20.21 19.13 2.13
N THR A 483 20.57 18.31 3.11
CA THR A 483 20.95 16.92 2.89
C THR A 483 19.90 16.02 3.49
N VAL A 484 19.29 15.18 2.67
CA VAL A 484 18.38 14.11 3.10
C VAL A 484 19.07 12.78 2.82
N ARG A 485 19.01 11.84 3.74
CA ARG A 485 19.62 10.52 3.57
C ARG A 485 18.68 9.39 3.95
N LEU A 486 18.75 8.30 3.18
CA LEU A 486 18.06 7.05 3.42
C LEU A 486 19.09 6.02 3.90
N THR A 487 18.96 5.56 5.14
CA THR A 487 19.96 4.73 5.83
C THR A 487 19.31 3.49 6.45
N PRO A 488 20.01 2.34 6.54
CA PRO A 488 19.60 1.26 7.42
C PRO A 488 19.33 1.77 8.84
N ALA A 489 18.19 1.38 9.39
CA ALA A 489 17.75 1.78 10.73
C ALA A 489 18.19 0.78 11.81
N SER A 490 18.42 -0.48 11.43
CA SER A 490 18.84 -1.55 12.32
C SER A 490 19.78 -2.52 11.63
N ALA A 491 20.34 -3.45 12.40
CA ALA A 491 21.18 -4.53 11.89
C ALA A 491 20.37 -5.68 11.26
N VAL A 492 19.03 -5.58 11.21
CA VAL A 492 18.14 -6.64 10.72
C VAL A 492 18.28 -6.80 9.21
N MET A 493 18.54 -8.05 8.79
CA MET A 493 18.69 -8.44 7.40
C MET A 493 17.59 -9.36 6.93
N ALA A 494 17.37 -9.33 5.62
CA ALA A 494 16.48 -10.24 4.95
C ALA A 494 17.06 -11.65 4.93
N THR A 495 16.27 -12.64 5.31
CA THR A 495 16.57 -14.06 5.25
C THR A 495 15.78 -14.72 4.13
N ILE A 496 16.13 -15.97 3.82
CA ILE A 496 15.31 -16.80 2.94
C ILE A 496 14.67 -17.89 3.79
N PRO A 497 13.37 -17.76 4.12
CA PRO A 497 12.69 -18.79 4.88
C PRO A 497 12.48 -20.04 4.03
N GLU A 498 12.43 -21.20 4.69
CA GLU A 498 12.06 -22.46 4.04
C GLU A 498 10.57 -22.47 3.68
N ASN A 499 9.72 -22.00 4.60
CA ASN A 499 8.31 -21.78 4.36
C ASN A 499 8.08 -20.34 3.87
N PRO A 500 7.53 -20.13 2.65
CA PRO A 500 7.26 -18.80 2.11
C PRO A 500 6.33 -17.91 2.93
N ALA A 501 5.56 -18.53 3.83
CA ALA A 501 4.68 -17.83 4.76
C ALA A 501 5.40 -17.30 6.01
N ASP A 502 6.65 -17.65 6.27
CA ASP A 502 7.41 -17.11 7.40
C ASP A 502 8.01 -15.75 7.02
N ASP A 503 8.16 -14.83 7.98
CA ASP A 503 8.74 -13.51 7.71
C ASP A 503 10.18 -13.64 7.18
N SER A 504 10.47 -12.89 6.14
CA SER A 504 11.82 -12.77 5.58
C SER A 504 12.71 -11.79 6.35
N ALA A 505 12.26 -11.19 7.45
CA ALA A 505 13.09 -10.36 8.33
C ALA A 505 13.56 -11.15 9.57
N GLY A 506 14.87 -11.23 9.82
CA GLY A 506 15.34 -11.85 11.08
C GLY A 506 16.85 -12.11 11.24
N GLY A 507 17.65 -11.98 10.18
CA GLY A 507 19.11 -12.10 10.30
C GLY A 507 19.72 -10.86 10.95
N VAL A 508 20.92 -10.96 11.52
CA VAL A 508 21.68 -9.80 12.02
C VAL A 508 22.99 -9.71 11.25
N VAL A 509 23.29 -8.53 10.68
CA VAL A 509 24.53 -8.32 9.94
C VAL A 509 25.74 -8.39 10.85
N THR A 510 26.83 -8.98 10.36
CA THR A 510 28.14 -9.00 11.02
C THR A 510 29.21 -8.48 10.06
N ALA A 511 30.36 -8.08 10.60
CA ALA A 511 31.47 -7.57 9.79
C ALA A 511 31.97 -8.59 8.73
N ASP A 512 31.81 -9.89 9.00
CA ASP A 512 32.25 -10.95 8.09
C ASP A 512 31.18 -11.35 7.06
N PHE A 513 29.95 -10.85 7.19
CA PHE A 513 28.88 -11.15 6.25
C PHE A 513 29.21 -10.62 4.85
N ARG A 514 29.16 -11.49 3.85
CA ARG A 514 29.38 -11.19 2.43
C ARG A 514 28.23 -11.75 1.61
N GLN A 515 27.29 -10.89 1.28
CA GLN A 515 26.19 -11.21 0.39
C GLN A 515 26.02 -10.04 -0.58
N PRO A 516 26.01 -10.29 -1.90
CA PRO A 516 25.71 -9.25 -2.87
C PRO A 516 24.30 -8.69 -2.63
N PHE A 517 24.24 -7.38 -2.43
CA PHE A 517 23.01 -6.63 -2.28
C PHE A 517 22.79 -5.77 -3.52
N VAL A 518 21.59 -5.93 -4.10
CA VAL A 518 21.07 -5.09 -5.16
C VAL A 518 19.93 -4.24 -4.58
N LEU A 519 20.10 -2.93 -4.58
CA LEU A 519 19.03 -1.98 -4.28
C LEU A 519 18.60 -1.31 -5.58
N ARG A 520 17.30 -1.15 -5.78
CA ARG A 520 16.73 -0.44 -6.92
C ARG A 520 15.91 0.73 -6.41
N LEU A 521 16.15 1.90 -7.00
CA LEU A 521 15.38 3.13 -6.78
C LEU A 521 14.60 3.44 -8.05
N GLY A 522 13.30 3.69 -7.89
CA GLY A 522 12.42 4.18 -8.96
C GLY A 522 12.49 5.69 -8.99
N ARG A 523 11.58 6.37 -8.31
CA ARG A 523 11.63 7.82 -8.19
C ARG A 523 12.36 8.24 -6.92
N VAL A 524 13.12 9.34 -6.98
CA VAL A 524 13.61 10.07 -5.79
C VAL A 524 13.33 11.57 -5.94
N ALA A 525 12.50 12.07 -5.03
CA ALA A 525 11.85 13.38 -4.89
C ALA A 525 12.29 14.25 -3.71
N VAL A 526 12.74 15.49 -3.87
CA VAL A 526 12.50 16.54 -2.85
C VAL A 526 11.48 17.51 -3.43
N ARG A 527 10.37 17.74 -2.72
CA ARG A 527 9.26 18.55 -3.20
C ARG A 527 8.74 19.51 -2.15
N ALA A 528 8.42 20.71 -2.57
CA ALA A 528 7.74 21.71 -1.75
C ALA A 528 6.26 21.78 -2.12
N LEU A 529 5.39 21.82 -1.11
CA LEU A 529 3.95 22.04 -1.29
C LEU A 529 3.70 23.54 -1.50
N ARG A 530 2.98 23.87 -2.57
CA ARG A 530 2.60 25.25 -2.92
C ARG A 530 1.64 25.87 -1.90
#